data_AF-A0A6V7J049-F1
#
_entry.id   AF-A0A6V7J049-F1
#
_cell.length_a   1.000
_cell.length_b   1.000
_cell.length_c   1.000
_cell.angle_alpha   90.00
_cell.angle_beta   90.00
_cell.angle_gamma   90.00
#
_symmetry.space_group_name_H-M   'P 1'
#
loop_
_entity.id
_entity.type
_entity.pdbx_description
1 polymer ?
#
loop_
_entity_poly.entity_id
_entity_poly.type
_entity_poly.pdbx_seq_one_letter_code
_entity_poly.pdbx_strand_id
1 'polypeptide(L)'
;VIWGDRPYICGTFGITAAITCGLYTVSWQFDPCCQYQVETDTSKLPHVELLAVLGPSSPTFLVRKDDRRRRILHTTITLTAFSICAWRLYQALK
;
A
#
# COMPACT_ATOMS: atom_id res chain seq x y z
N VAL A 1 1.09 15.91 -27.44
CA VAL A 1 1.07 14.65 -26.67
C VAL A 1 2.47 14.07 -26.75
N ILE A 2 3.14 13.82 -25.62
CA ILE A 2 4.61 13.56 -25.55
C ILE A 2 5.05 12.29 -26.30
N TRP A 3 4.11 11.41 -26.67
CA TRP A 3 4.36 10.15 -27.38
C TRP A 3 3.50 10.05 -28.65
N GLY A 4 3.79 10.89 -29.63
CA GLY A 4 2.99 11.00 -30.87
C GLY A 4 2.91 9.73 -31.72
N ASP A 5 3.95 8.88 -31.70
CA ASP A 5 4.11 7.85 -32.76
C ASP A 5 4.19 6.39 -32.28
N ARG A 6 4.17 6.11 -30.96
CA ARG A 6 4.30 4.72 -30.42
C ARG A 6 3.45 4.48 -29.17
N PRO A 7 2.10 4.52 -29.28
CA PRO A 7 1.20 4.31 -28.14
C PRO A 7 1.34 2.91 -27.52
N TYR A 8 1.82 1.92 -28.28
CA TYR A 8 1.97 0.53 -27.85
C TYR A 8 2.95 0.36 -26.69
N ILE A 9 4.04 1.15 -26.66
CA ILE A 9 5.08 1.05 -25.64
C ILE A 9 4.54 1.53 -24.29
N CYS A 10 3.94 2.73 -24.24
CA CYS A 10 3.27 3.21 -23.03
C CYS A 10 2.08 2.33 -22.63
N GLY A 11 1.33 1.79 -23.59
CA GLY A 11 0.20 0.90 -23.35
C GLY A 11 0.64 -0.38 -22.62
N THR A 12 1.68 -1.06 -23.08
CA THR A 12 2.19 -2.27 -22.42
C THR A 12 2.70 -1.99 -21.01
N PHE A 13 3.45 -0.90 -20.81
CA PHE A 13 3.90 -0.52 -19.46
C PHE A 13 2.74 -0.17 -18.53
N GLY A 14 1.71 0.52 -19.02
CA GLY A 14 0.51 0.83 -18.25
C GLY A 14 -0.26 -0.43 -17.83
N ILE A 15 -0.41 -1.39 -18.74
CA ILE A 15 -1.07 -2.67 -18.45
C ILE A 15 -0.29 -3.46 -17.41
N THR A 16 1.03 -3.62 -17.59
CA THR A 16 1.86 -4.34 -16.62
C THR A 16 1.85 -3.66 -15.25
N ALA A 17 1.91 -2.33 -15.20
CA ALA A 17 1.80 -1.58 -13.95
C ALA A 17 0.45 -1.81 -13.26
N ALA A 18 -0.66 -1.77 -14.01
CA ALA A 18 -2.00 -2.02 -13.46
C ALA A 18 -2.15 -3.45 -12.91
N ILE A 19 -1.66 -4.46 -13.64
CA ILE A 19 -1.68 -5.86 -13.21
C ILE A 19 -0.86 -6.04 -11.93
N THR A 20 0.39 -5.57 -11.92
CA THR A 20 1.28 -5.70 -10.76
C THR A 20 0.74 -4.94 -9.55
N CYS A 21 0.18 -3.75 -9.75
CA CYS A 21 -0.48 -2.97 -8.69
C CYS A 21 -1.69 -3.73 -8.11
N GLY A 22 -2.52 -4.32 -8.96
CA GLY A 22 -3.66 -5.14 -8.54
C GLY A 22 -3.23 -6.37 -7.74
N LEU A 23 -2.26 -7.13 -8.26
CA LEU A 23 -1.71 -8.31 -7.58
C LEU A 23 -1.08 -7.95 -6.23
N TYR A 24 -0.31 -6.85 -6.17
CA TYR A 24 0.25 -6.34 -4.93
C TYR A 24 -0.87 -5.99 -3.93
N THR A 25 -1.89 -5.26 -4.37
CA THR A 25 -3.02 -4.87 -3.52
C THR A 25 -3.73 -6.08 -2.95
N VAL A 26 -4.01 -7.10 -3.76
CA VAL A 26 -4.66 -8.35 -3.33
C VAL A 26 -3.76 -9.13 -2.37
N SER A 27 -2.47 -9.27 -2.67
CA SER A 27 -1.53 -9.99 -1.82
C SER A 27 -1.43 -9.34 -0.43
N TRP A 28 -1.32 -8.02 -0.40
CA TRP A 28 -1.27 -7.23 0.84
C TRP A 28 -2.59 -7.22 1.61
N GLN A 29 -3.70 -7.48 0.91
CA GLN A 29 -5.04 -7.55 1.46
C GLN A 29 -5.21 -8.72 2.45
N PHE A 30 -4.54 -9.83 2.16
CA PHE A 30 -4.67 -11.13 2.83
C PHE A 30 -3.47 -11.48 3.71
N ASP A 31 -2.38 -10.73 3.64
CA ASP A 31 -1.22 -10.94 4.51
C ASP A 31 -1.54 -10.49 5.95
N PRO A 32 -1.55 -11.39 6.95
CA PRO A 32 -1.73 -11.00 8.34
C PRO A 32 -0.59 -10.13 8.88
N CYS A 33 0.61 -10.19 8.29
CA CYS A 33 1.78 -9.42 8.72
C CYS A 33 1.57 -7.92 8.56
N CYS A 34 0.79 -7.47 7.57
CA CYS A 34 0.57 -6.04 7.32
C CYS A 34 -0.20 -5.32 8.44
N GLN A 35 -0.84 -6.09 9.33
CA GLN A 35 -1.60 -5.56 10.46
C GLN A 35 -0.73 -5.35 11.71
N TYR A 36 0.49 -5.86 11.72
CA TYR A 36 1.42 -5.69 12.83
C TYR A 36 2.20 -4.39 12.62
N GLN A 37 1.92 -3.40 13.46
CA GLN A 37 2.58 -2.11 13.44
C GLN A 37 3.40 -1.89 14.70
N VAL A 38 4.46 -1.10 14.57
CA VAL A 38 5.27 -0.68 15.71
C VAL A 38 4.42 0.18 16.64
N GLU A 39 4.34 -0.23 17.91
CA GLU A 39 3.77 0.62 18.94
C GLU A 39 4.75 1.73 19.29
N THR A 40 4.29 2.97 19.07
CA THR A 40 5.05 4.18 19.37
C THR A 40 4.68 4.78 20.72
N ASP A 41 3.55 4.39 21.29
CA ASP A 41 3.05 4.88 22.57
C ASP A 41 3.72 4.12 23.72
N THR A 42 4.74 4.74 24.31
CA THR A 42 5.54 4.19 25.42
C THR A 42 4.70 3.87 26.67
N SER A 43 3.52 4.48 26.80
CA SER A 43 2.62 4.23 27.93
C SER A 43 1.87 2.89 27.85
N LYS A 44 1.79 2.30 26.64
CA LYS A 44 1.13 1.01 26.38
C LYS A 44 2.10 -0.17 26.33
N LEU A 45 3.39 0.10 26.48
CA LEU A 45 4.39 -0.95 26.54
C LEU A 45 4.21 -1.75 27.83
N PRO A 46 4.36 -3.09 27.77
CA PRO A 46 4.31 -3.92 28.95
C PRO A 46 5.33 -3.45 29.99
N HIS A 47 4.97 -3.58 31.27
CA HIS A 47 5.76 -3.12 32.40
C HIS A 47 7.25 -3.45 32.27
N VAL A 48 8.07 -2.53 32.78
CA VAL A 48 9.54 -2.46 32.74
C VAL A 48 10.25 -3.81 32.97
N GLU A 49 9.64 -4.74 33.70
CA GLU A 49 10.12 -6.11 33.91
C GLU A 49 10.29 -6.91 32.60
N LEU A 50 9.43 -6.73 31.60
CA LEU A 50 9.58 -7.39 30.30
C LEU A 50 10.74 -6.78 29.49
N LEU A 51 10.96 -5.47 29.59
CA LEU A 51 12.11 -4.81 28.98
C LEU A 51 13.43 -5.26 29.62
N ALA A 52 13.44 -5.53 30.94
CA ALA A 52 14.62 -6.01 31.64
C ALA A 52 15.05 -7.42 31.18
N VAL A 53 14.12 -8.27 30.75
CA VAL A 53 14.39 -9.62 30.21
C VAL A 53 14.94 -9.59 28.78
N LEU A 54 14.60 -8.56 27.99
CA LEU A 54 14.94 -8.46 26.56
C LEU A 54 16.36 -7.92 26.28
N GLY A 55 17.13 -7.58 27.32
CA GLY A 55 18.52 -7.14 27.21
C GLY A 55 18.68 -5.68 26.74
N PRO A 56 19.92 -5.20 26.52
CA PRO A 56 20.24 -3.79 26.25
C PRO A 56 19.72 -3.26 24.89
N SER A 57 19.19 -4.13 24.02
CA SER A 57 18.53 -3.72 22.78
C SER A 57 17.13 -3.19 23.10
N SER A 58 16.88 -1.91 22.85
CA SER A 58 15.55 -1.30 22.99
C SER A 58 14.50 -2.09 22.18
N PRO A 59 13.64 -2.89 22.83
CA PRO A 59 12.77 -3.80 22.11
C PRO A 59 11.66 -3.03 21.40
N THR A 60 11.46 -3.33 20.12
CA THR A 60 10.38 -2.74 19.32
C THR A 60 9.18 -3.68 19.37
N PHE A 61 8.07 -3.20 19.92
CA PHE A 61 6.86 -4.01 20.05
C PHE A 61 5.98 -3.86 18.83
N LEU A 62 5.54 -4.98 18.27
CA LEU A 62 4.54 -5.02 17.22
C LEU A 62 3.18 -5.34 17.84
N VAL A 63 2.20 -4.49 17.60
CA VAL A 63 0.81 -4.75 17.97
C VAL A 63 -0.04 -4.82 16.73
N ARG A 64 -1.01 -5.72 16.78
CA ARG A 64 -2.00 -5.85 15.74
C ARG A 64 -2.92 -4.63 15.76
N LYS A 65 -2.84 -3.82 14.72
CA LYS A 65 -3.64 -2.61 14.53
C LYS A 65 -4.49 -2.74 13.27
N ASP A 66 -5.74 -2.33 13.38
CA ASP A 66 -6.66 -2.40 12.25
C ASP A 66 -6.38 -1.27 11.24
N ASP A 67 -5.85 -1.64 10.07
CA ASP A 67 -5.50 -0.72 8.99
C ASP A 67 -6.64 -0.46 7.99
N ARG A 68 -7.87 -0.90 8.28
CA ARG A 68 -9.04 -0.74 7.38
C ARG A 68 -9.23 0.67 6.86
N ARG A 69 -9.15 1.68 7.72
CA ARG A 69 -9.38 3.09 7.32
C ARG A 69 -8.34 3.57 6.31
N ARG A 70 -7.05 3.34 6.61
CA ARG A 70 -5.94 3.70 5.71
C ARG A 70 -6.08 2.99 4.37
N ARG A 71 -6.41 1.70 4.41
CA ARG A 71 -6.62 0.88 3.22
C ARG A 71 -7.77 1.38 2.35
N ILE A 72 -8.92 1.69 2.94
CA ILE A 72 -10.06 2.25 2.21
C ILE A 72 -9.65 3.56 1.52
N LEU A 73 -8.97 4.47 2.23
CA LEU A 73 -8.52 5.74 1.66
C LEU A 73 -7.55 5.55 0.47
N HIS A 74 -6.56 4.66 0.60
CA HIS A 74 -5.66 4.39 -0.52
C HIS A 74 -6.41 3.78 -1.70
N THR A 75 -7.27 2.79 -1.46
CA THR A 75 -8.04 2.15 -2.52
C THR A 75 -8.95 3.13 -3.25
N THR A 76 -9.62 4.05 -2.55
CA THR A 76 -10.51 5.03 -3.19
C THR A 76 -9.73 6.04 -4.03
N ILE A 77 -8.60 6.54 -3.53
CA ILE A 77 -7.72 7.47 -4.27
C ILE A 77 -7.14 6.77 -5.51
N THR A 78 -6.65 5.54 -5.37
CA THR A 78 -6.12 4.77 -6.50
C THR A 78 -7.19 4.49 -7.56
N LEU A 79 -8.41 4.11 -7.14
CA LEU A 79 -9.52 3.84 -8.06
C LEU A 79 -9.96 5.09 -8.83
N THR A 80 -10.04 6.24 -8.15
CA THR A 80 -10.41 7.51 -8.79
C THR A 80 -9.34 7.97 -9.77
N ALA A 81 -8.06 7.90 -9.40
CA ALA A 81 -6.94 8.20 -10.31
C ALA A 81 -6.95 7.29 -11.55
N PHE A 82 -7.13 5.97 -11.34
CA PHE A 82 -7.21 4.99 -12.43
C PHE A 82 -8.38 5.29 -13.38
N SER A 83 -9.55 5.64 -12.84
CA SER A 83 -10.74 5.98 -13.62
C SER A 83 -10.50 7.22 -14.50
N ILE A 84 -9.85 8.25 -13.97
CA ILE A 84 -9.49 9.45 -14.74
C ILE A 84 -8.49 9.10 -15.86
N CYS A 85 -7.46 8.30 -15.57
CA CYS A 85 -6.50 7.85 -16.57
C CYS A 85 -7.17 7.03 -17.68
N ALA A 86 -8.04 6.09 -17.33
CA ALA A 86 -8.79 5.28 -18.28
C ALA A 86 -9.71 6.14 -19.16
N TRP A 87 -10.39 7.13 -18.57
CA TRP A 87 -11.22 8.07 -19.31
C TRP A 87 -10.42 8.90 -20.32
N ARG A 88 -9.26 9.42 -19.92
CA ARG A 88 -8.35 10.16 -20.82
C ARG A 88 -7.82 9.28 -21.95
N LEU A 89 -7.50 8.02 -21.65
CA LEU A 89 -7.06 7.05 -22.66
C LEU A 89 -8.18 6.76 -23.66
N TYR A 90 -9.41 6.55 -23.19
CA TYR A 90 -10.57 6.36 -24.04
C TYR A 90 -10.81 7.56 -24.97
N GLN A 91 -10.70 8.79 -24.46
CA GLN A 91 -10.79 9.99 -25.29
C GLN A 91 -9.67 10.10 -26.34
N ALA A 92 -8.48 9.56 -26.07
CA ALA A 92 -7.36 9.60 -27.00
C ALA A 92 -7.41 8.49 -28.08
N LEU A 93 -8.12 7.39 -27.80
CA LEU A 93 -8.34 6.29 -28.73
C LEU A 93 -9.59 6.45 -29.59
N LYS A 94 -10.50 7.34 -29.19
CA LYS A 94 -11.69 7.74 -29.93
C LYS A 94 -11.34 8.79 -30.99
#